data_AF-A0A4Q2LIR2-F1
#
_entry.id   AF-A0A4Q2LIR2-F1
#
_cell.length_a   1.000
_cell.length_b   1.000
_cell.length_c   1.000
_cell.angle_alpha   90.00
_cell.angle_beta   90.00
_cell.angle_gamma   90.00
#
_symmetry.space_group_name_H-M   'P 1'
#
loop_
_entity.id
_entity.type
_entity.pdbx_description
1 polymer ?
#
loop_
_entity_poly.entity_id
_entity_poly.type
_entity_poly.pdbx_seq_one_letter_code
_entity_poly.pdbx_strand_id
1 'polypeptide(L)'
;MHYYDKREARVKIMHALTEKGWNVFGYKSDDSDSMTDYFSPANWDGIAEKNGFVLVVDNDNTRYSGYEVKKYNYDKNSYKATARIEKLQAMMDDPASTENEKASCVVLIDKEKEKQGIKPTYTIVETYPTFAHGNPKHNNWHIEKDGQIIAKGSGAFAVNSYDWQNEEKTAAEQKSEKLEKFIVKIEKVLSDSDALQAEVIKVAKKVTRPVEKDEKENNRIYEGDILSFSYHGHYWIVNKVYTVGEQVRVTYELLGSEKRGYQRKNNTKRYYQPMERLQKEMQEGKVKVYTLQEVTEFTEKTVFKKTKRTQKVSDSPQIETSKEEEPETVEAEQVSEETTNKATLKINTKKNGLEVKFATKPSDNIISAIKSLGFKWSSRHAVWWAKNTPERLELASRLVDSFNSIIIDANQEDSLESDSESETMEESMSNNDNNVISFNNFIDRRANKSKLTPEQNLKLFTITNILSKEQADELLQHKTVDELFKIVAEPATAIDKYHKERYK
;
A
#
# COMPACT_ATOMS: atom_id res chain seq x y z
N MET A 1 23.74 16.57 -18.70
CA MET A 1 22.93 17.54 -17.92
C MET A 1 23.60 17.72 -16.57
N HIS A 2 23.97 18.94 -16.23
CA HIS A 2 24.74 19.25 -15.03
C HIS A 2 23.86 19.16 -13.78
N TYR A 3 24.47 19.02 -12.59
CA TYR A 3 23.75 18.95 -11.31
C TYR A 3 22.85 20.17 -11.09
N TYR A 4 23.38 21.37 -11.35
CA TYR A 4 22.64 22.62 -11.22
C TYR A 4 21.44 22.72 -12.16
N ASP A 5 21.55 22.21 -13.39
CA ASP A 5 20.43 22.21 -14.34
C ASP A 5 19.26 21.36 -13.84
N LYS A 6 19.57 20.21 -13.21
CA LYS A 6 18.56 19.32 -12.61
C LYS A 6 17.90 19.98 -11.41
N ARG A 7 18.68 20.68 -10.59
CA ARG A 7 18.16 21.41 -9.43
C ARG A 7 17.20 22.52 -9.87
N GLU A 8 17.60 23.33 -10.84
CA GLU A 8 16.75 24.38 -11.41
C GLU A 8 15.48 23.79 -12.06
N ALA A 9 15.59 22.65 -12.77
CA ALA A 9 14.44 21.94 -13.31
C ALA A 9 13.44 21.53 -12.22
N ARG A 10 13.92 20.97 -11.09
CA ARG A 10 13.08 20.60 -9.95
C ARG A 10 12.35 21.82 -9.38
N VAL A 11 13.07 22.92 -9.13
CA VAL A 11 12.46 24.15 -8.58
C VAL A 11 11.40 24.72 -9.53
N LYS A 12 11.62 24.71 -10.85
CA LYS A 12 10.61 25.13 -11.84
C LYS A 12 9.36 24.25 -11.83
N ILE A 13 9.54 22.92 -11.76
CA ILE A 13 8.43 21.98 -11.63
C ILE A 13 7.65 22.25 -10.35
N MET A 14 8.35 22.46 -9.24
CA MET A 14 7.75 22.78 -7.94
C MET A 14 6.84 23.99 -8.00
N HIS A 15 7.32 25.13 -8.51
CA HIS A 15 6.49 26.34 -8.62
C HIS A 15 5.23 26.10 -9.47
N ALA A 16 5.38 25.42 -10.61
CA ALA A 16 4.24 25.11 -11.47
C ALA A 16 3.24 24.13 -10.82
N LEU A 17 3.72 23.18 -10.00
CA LEU A 17 2.84 22.29 -9.22
C LEU A 17 2.09 23.06 -8.13
N THR A 18 2.76 23.97 -7.42
CA THR A 18 2.14 24.83 -6.40
C THR A 18 1.01 25.67 -7.01
N GLU A 19 1.23 26.26 -8.19
CA GLU A 19 0.19 27.00 -8.93
C GLU A 19 -1.01 26.12 -9.33
N LYS A 20 -0.80 24.82 -9.50
CA LYS A 20 -1.86 23.84 -9.78
C LYS A 20 -2.47 23.23 -8.51
N GLY A 21 -2.15 23.77 -7.34
CA GLY A 21 -2.72 23.35 -6.06
C GLY A 21 -2.17 22.04 -5.52
N TRP A 22 -0.93 21.68 -5.86
CA TRP A 22 -0.20 20.61 -5.19
C TRP A 22 0.39 21.10 -3.88
N ASN A 23 0.32 20.27 -2.84
CA ASN A 23 1.07 20.46 -1.60
C ASN A 23 2.50 19.99 -1.84
N VAL A 24 3.47 20.88 -1.68
CA VAL A 24 4.88 20.60 -1.95
C VAL A 24 5.65 20.52 -0.64
N PHE A 25 6.55 19.54 -0.54
CA PHE A 25 7.36 19.31 0.66
C PHE A 25 8.85 19.48 0.35
N GLY A 26 9.65 19.91 1.32
CA GLY A 26 11.11 19.98 1.20
C GLY A 26 11.63 21.05 0.24
N TYR A 27 10.93 22.18 0.15
CA TYR A 27 11.43 23.35 -0.56
C TYR A 27 12.32 24.20 0.35
N LYS A 28 13.47 24.61 -0.19
CA LYS A 28 14.37 25.60 0.40
C LYS A 28 14.54 26.76 -0.58
N SER A 29 14.35 27.99 -0.10
CA SER A 29 14.58 29.23 -0.84
C SER A 29 16.05 29.41 -1.25
N ASP A 30 16.29 30.34 -2.17
CA ASP A 30 17.65 30.78 -2.48
C ASP A 30 18.14 31.68 -1.35
N ASP A 31 19.17 31.22 -0.65
CA ASP A 31 19.84 31.96 0.42
C ASP A 31 21.28 32.33 0.00
N SER A 32 21.56 32.37 -1.31
CA SER A 32 22.87 32.79 -1.84
C SER A 32 23.04 34.29 -1.64
N ASP A 33 24.24 34.69 -1.26
CA ASP A 33 24.60 36.09 -1.08
C ASP A 33 25.57 36.50 -2.20
N SER A 34 25.21 37.55 -2.94
CA SER A 34 26.02 38.06 -4.06
C SER A 34 27.24 38.87 -3.60
N MET A 35 27.27 39.30 -2.34
CA MET A 35 28.37 40.06 -1.73
C MET A 35 29.41 39.15 -1.07
N THR A 36 29.10 37.87 -0.87
CA THR A 36 30.02 36.86 -0.33
C THR A 36 30.15 35.68 -1.29
N ASP A 37 31.07 34.75 -1.01
CA ASP A 37 31.20 33.49 -1.75
C ASP A 37 30.17 32.44 -1.29
N TYR A 38 29.22 32.83 -0.43
CA TYR A 38 28.20 31.94 0.09
C TYR A 38 27.14 31.61 -0.98
N PHE A 39 27.30 30.43 -1.57
CA PHE A 39 26.39 29.91 -2.60
C PHE A 39 25.44 28.86 -2.03
N SER A 40 24.21 29.27 -1.71
CA SER A 40 23.14 28.42 -1.16
C SER A 40 21.83 28.56 -1.95
N PRO A 41 21.83 28.15 -3.22
CA PRO A 41 20.70 28.36 -4.12
C PRO A 41 19.50 27.46 -3.85
N ALA A 42 18.33 27.90 -4.36
CA ALA A 42 17.06 27.23 -4.13
C ALA A 42 17.08 25.74 -4.52
N ASN A 43 16.42 24.92 -3.71
CA ASN A 43 16.33 23.47 -3.91
C ASN A 43 14.95 22.94 -3.53
N TRP A 44 14.56 21.83 -4.16
CA TRP A 44 13.36 21.08 -3.81
C TRP A 44 13.67 19.59 -3.74
N ASP A 45 13.23 18.94 -2.68
CA ASP A 45 13.44 17.51 -2.43
C ASP A 45 12.67 16.61 -3.41
N GLY A 46 11.70 17.15 -4.16
CA GLY A 46 11.03 16.42 -5.24
C GLY A 46 9.78 15.66 -4.82
N ILE A 47 9.17 16.02 -3.69
CA ILE A 47 7.96 15.38 -3.16
C ILE A 47 6.78 16.36 -3.20
N ALA A 48 5.67 15.93 -3.79
CA ALA A 48 4.42 16.69 -3.79
C ALA A 48 3.20 15.77 -3.64
N GLU A 49 2.12 16.28 -3.07
CA GLU A 49 0.86 15.57 -2.85
C GLU A 49 -0.34 16.37 -3.37
N LYS A 50 -1.30 15.69 -3.97
CA LYS A 50 -2.60 16.26 -4.34
C LYS A 50 -3.67 15.18 -4.34
N ASN A 51 -4.76 15.35 -3.58
CA ASN A 51 -5.90 14.42 -3.54
C ASN A 51 -5.52 12.93 -3.29
N GLY A 52 -4.54 12.69 -2.40
CA GLY A 52 -4.02 11.35 -2.12
C GLY A 52 -3.10 10.76 -3.19
N PHE A 53 -2.80 11.51 -4.25
CA PHE A 53 -1.74 11.18 -5.20
C PHE A 53 -0.42 11.77 -4.73
N VAL A 54 0.64 10.96 -4.73
CA VAL A 54 1.98 11.38 -4.34
C VAL A 54 2.88 11.38 -5.57
N LEU A 55 3.43 12.54 -5.93
CA LEU A 55 4.42 12.70 -6.98
C LEU A 55 5.82 12.69 -6.36
N VAL A 56 6.68 11.82 -6.89
CA VAL A 56 8.06 11.66 -6.45
C VAL A 56 9.00 11.88 -7.64
N VAL A 57 9.88 12.88 -7.53
CA VAL A 57 10.83 13.32 -8.56
C VAL A 57 12.26 13.21 -8.03
N ASP A 58 13.16 12.59 -8.80
CA ASP A 58 14.59 12.43 -8.49
C ASP A 58 14.94 11.78 -7.14
N ASN A 59 14.11 10.85 -6.66
CA ASN A 59 14.36 10.07 -5.45
C ASN A 59 14.38 8.57 -5.76
N ASP A 60 15.52 7.93 -5.63
CA ASP A 60 15.71 6.49 -5.91
C ASP A 60 15.34 5.57 -4.74
N ASN A 61 14.94 6.12 -3.60
CA ASN A 61 14.64 5.41 -2.36
C ASN A 61 13.41 6.00 -1.65
N THR A 62 13.04 5.42 -0.51
CA THR A 62 11.86 5.77 0.29
C THR A 62 12.19 6.62 1.52
N ARG A 63 13.37 7.26 1.60
CA ARG A 63 13.81 8.03 2.79
C ARG A 63 12.83 9.15 3.17
N TYR A 64 12.22 9.79 2.19
CA TYR A 64 11.27 10.87 2.40
C TYR A 64 9.83 10.39 2.66
N SER A 65 9.58 9.08 2.57
CA SER A 65 8.24 8.51 2.82
C SER A 65 7.90 8.62 4.30
N GLY A 66 6.85 9.38 4.63
CA GLY A 66 6.46 9.62 6.02
C GLY A 66 7.52 10.38 6.85
N TYR A 67 8.44 11.08 6.19
CA TYR A 67 9.51 11.81 6.85
C TYR A 67 8.96 13.01 7.63
N GLU A 68 9.40 13.15 8.89
CA GLU A 68 9.02 14.27 9.76
C GLU A 68 10.18 15.27 9.87
N VAL A 69 9.92 16.52 9.49
CA VAL A 69 10.83 17.64 9.70
C VAL A 69 10.70 18.09 11.15
N LYS A 70 11.77 17.89 11.93
CA LYS A 70 11.80 18.19 13.37
C LYS A 70 12.52 19.51 13.62
N LYS A 71 11.89 20.41 14.37
CA LYS A 71 12.52 21.62 14.93
C LYS A 71 12.82 21.38 16.41
N TYR A 72 14.10 21.31 16.74
CA TYR A 72 14.57 21.09 18.10
C TYR A 72 14.51 22.39 18.90
N ASN A 73 13.96 22.30 20.11
CA ASN A 73 13.97 23.37 21.10
C ASN A 73 15.07 23.05 22.13
N TYR A 74 16.17 23.79 22.04
CA TYR A 74 17.32 23.64 22.93
C TYR A 74 17.13 24.39 24.26
N ASP A 75 16.20 25.35 24.33
CA ASP A 75 16.02 26.23 25.48
C ASP A 75 15.18 25.59 26.60
N LYS A 76 14.34 24.61 26.28
CA LYS A 76 13.41 23.98 27.24
C LYS A 76 13.99 22.86 28.08
N ASN A 77 15.28 22.58 27.94
CA ASN A 77 15.93 21.51 28.67
C ASN A 77 16.58 22.06 29.96
N SER A 78 15.84 21.98 31.07
CA SER A 78 16.43 22.17 32.39
C SER A 78 17.41 21.02 32.67
N TYR A 79 18.71 21.30 32.61
CA TYR A 79 19.71 20.34 33.06
C TYR A 79 19.75 20.31 34.58
N LYS A 80 20.04 19.13 35.15
CA LYS A 80 20.29 19.05 36.59
C LYS A 80 21.66 19.67 36.82
N ALA A 81 21.70 20.82 37.50
CA ALA A 81 22.95 21.45 37.88
C ALA A 81 23.81 20.43 38.64
N THR A 82 24.96 20.08 38.09
CA THR A 82 25.97 19.31 38.80
C THR A 82 26.92 20.27 39.48
N ALA A 83 27.53 19.86 40.58
CA ALA A 83 28.53 20.65 41.29
C ALA A 83 29.68 21.15 40.38
N ARG A 84 29.91 20.49 39.24
CA ARG A 84 30.87 20.93 38.24
C ARG A 84 30.34 22.09 37.38
N ILE A 85 29.09 22.05 36.96
CA ILE A 85 28.46 23.14 36.18
C ILE A 85 28.32 24.39 37.07
N GLU A 86 27.92 24.22 38.33
CA GLU A 86 27.85 25.33 39.30
C GLU A 86 29.21 25.99 39.52
N LYS A 87 30.29 25.21 39.63
CA LYS A 87 31.66 25.73 39.72
C LYS A 87 32.09 26.48 38.45
N LEU A 88 31.74 25.96 37.27
CA LEU A 88 32.06 26.59 35.99
C LEU A 88 31.24 27.88 35.78
N GLN A 89 30.00 27.93 36.25
CA GLN A 89 29.17 29.14 36.26
C GLN A 89 29.72 30.18 37.24
N ALA A 90 30.06 29.78 38.47
CA ALA A 90 30.67 30.67 39.45
C ALA A 90 32.01 31.26 38.96
N MET A 91 32.81 30.47 38.23
CA MET A 91 34.06 30.92 37.61
C MET A 91 33.82 31.81 36.38
N MET A 92 32.66 31.70 35.73
CA MET A 92 32.26 32.59 34.63
C MET A 92 31.73 33.94 35.15
N ASP A 93 31.02 33.92 36.28
CA ASP A 93 30.42 35.09 36.92
C ASP A 93 31.42 35.89 37.78
N ASP A 94 32.62 35.34 38.03
CA ASP A 94 33.69 36.05 38.74
C ASP A 94 34.18 37.27 37.93
N PRO A 95 34.15 38.49 38.51
CA PRO A 95 34.67 39.69 37.86
C PRO A 95 36.19 39.66 37.61
N ALA A 96 36.93 38.77 38.29
CA ALA A 96 38.37 38.59 38.08
C ALA A 96 38.72 37.68 36.90
N SER A 97 37.74 36.96 36.31
CA SER A 97 37.99 36.04 35.19
C SER A 97 38.11 36.75 33.85
N THR A 98 39.08 36.33 33.06
CA THR A 98 39.36 36.85 31.73
C THR A 98 38.32 36.38 30.70
N GLU A 99 38.13 37.11 29.60
CA GLU A 99 37.18 36.74 28.54
C GLU A 99 37.44 35.33 27.96
N ASN A 100 38.71 34.92 27.87
CA ASN A 100 39.09 33.58 27.41
C ASN A 100 38.71 32.47 28.40
N GLU A 101 38.79 32.73 29.72
CA GLU A 101 38.36 31.80 30.75
C GLU A 101 36.84 31.64 30.76
N LYS A 102 36.10 32.75 30.54
CA LYS A 102 34.65 32.74 30.40
C LYS A 102 34.22 31.94 29.17
N ALA A 103 34.85 32.17 28.02
CA ALA A 103 34.60 31.39 26.80
C ALA A 103 34.92 29.90 26.99
N SER A 104 36.01 29.58 27.70
CA SER A 104 36.37 28.19 28.02
C SER A 104 35.34 27.53 28.96
N CYS A 105 34.83 28.27 29.95
CA CYS A 105 33.78 27.78 30.85
C CYS A 105 32.48 27.48 30.10
N VAL A 106 32.06 28.32 29.14
CA VAL A 106 30.88 28.08 28.30
C VAL A 106 30.99 26.75 27.55
N VAL A 107 32.12 26.52 26.88
CA VAL A 107 32.36 25.27 26.12
C VAL A 107 32.36 24.04 27.05
N LEU A 108 32.90 24.17 28.27
CA LEU A 108 32.92 23.08 29.24
C LEU A 108 31.53 22.79 29.84
N ILE A 109 30.71 23.83 30.04
CA ILE A 109 29.31 23.68 30.46
C ILE A 109 28.53 22.95 29.37
N ASP A 110 28.72 23.31 28.10
CA ASP A 110 28.02 22.64 26.98
C ASP A 110 28.42 21.17 26.84
N LYS A 111 29.71 20.85 26.99
CA LYS A 111 30.18 19.43 27.05
C LYS A 111 29.60 18.66 28.23
N GLU A 112 29.41 19.29 29.40
CA GLU A 112 28.80 18.62 30.55
C GLU A 112 27.28 18.46 30.40
N LYS A 113 26.60 19.38 29.70
CA LYS A 113 25.19 19.20 29.30
C LYS A 113 25.03 18.04 28.30
N GLU A 114 25.93 17.93 27.32
CA GLU A 114 25.96 16.82 26.36
C GLU A 114 26.12 15.46 27.05
N LYS A 115 27.01 15.37 28.06
CA LYS A 115 27.23 14.14 28.84
C LYS A 115 26.03 13.67 29.65
N GLN A 116 25.13 14.58 30.06
CA GLN A 116 23.91 14.22 30.78
C GLN A 116 22.82 13.60 29.89
N GLY A 117 23.03 13.50 28.57
CA GLY A 117 22.10 12.83 27.66
C GLY A 117 20.74 13.52 27.54
N ILE A 118 20.67 14.81 27.88
CA ILE A 118 19.45 15.59 27.87
C ILE A 118 19.08 15.90 26.42
N LYS A 119 18.22 15.06 25.83
CA LYS A 119 17.78 15.20 24.44
C LYS A 119 16.86 16.42 24.29
N PRO A 120 17.09 17.33 23.33
CA PRO A 120 16.19 18.46 23.07
C PRO A 120 14.79 17.96 22.76
N THR A 121 13.79 18.56 23.40
CA THR A 121 12.40 18.41 22.96
C THR A 121 12.27 18.97 21.54
N TYR A 122 11.41 18.39 20.72
CA TYR A 122 11.21 18.84 19.35
C TYR A 122 9.73 18.95 19.02
N THR A 123 9.42 19.83 18.09
CA THR A 123 8.10 19.93 17.46
C THR A 123 8.23 19.51 16.01
N ILE A 124 7.27 18.72 15.52
CA ILE A 124 7.17 18.35 14.11
C ILE A 124 6.62 19.57 13.36
N VAL A 125 7.38 20.06 12.37
CA VAL A 125 7.03 21.24 11.57
C VAL A 125 6.25 20.83 10.32
N GLU A 126 6.69 19.76 9.68
CA GLU A 126 6.14 19.27 8.42
C GLU A 126 6.27 17.75 8.39
N THR A 127 5.23 17.05 7.94
CA THR A 127 5.22 15.61 7.75
C THR A 127 4.99 15.33 6.27
N TYR A 128 5.90 14.58 5.66
CA TYR A 128 5.85 14.20 4.25
C TYR A 128 4.81 13.10 4.03
N PRO A 129 4.25 12.99 2.83
CA PRO A 129 3.36 11.91 2.48
C PRO A 129 4.08 10.56 2.52
N THR A 130 3.32 9.49 2.75
CA THR A 130 3.83 8.12 2.68
C THR A 130 3.70 7.57 1.26
N PHE A 131 4.80 7.02 0.74
CA PHE A 131 4.88 6.32 -0.54
C PHE A 131 5.74 5.06 -0.41
N ALA A 132 5.48 4.05 -1.22
CA ALA A 132 6.05 2.71 -1.08
C ALA A 132 7.32 2.50 -1.92
N HIS A 133 7.52 3.28 -2.98
CA HIS A 133 8.60 3.05 -3.93
C HIS A 133 9.49 4.28 -4.16
N GLY A 134 10.77 4.03 -4.37
CA GLY A 134 11.63 4.99 -5.06
C GLY A 134 11.33 5.02 -6.56
N ASN A 135 11.85 6.03 -7.25
CA ASN A 135 11.77 6.15 -8.69
C ASN A 135 12.25 4.85 -9.37
N PRO A 136 11.41 4.20 -10.19
CA PRO A 136 11.78 2.96 -10.84
C PRO A 136 13.01 3.15 -11.73
N LYS A 137 13.80 2.09 -11.91
CA LYS A 137 15.04 2.14 -12.71
C LYS A 137 14.84 2.86 -14.05
N HIS A 138 15.76 3.77 -14.39
CA HIS A 138 15.74 4.62 -15.60
C HIS A 138 14.59 5.65 -15.69
N ASN A 139 13.78 5.81 -14.64
CA ASN A 139 12.79 6.87 -14.52
C ASN A 139 13.27 7.90 -13.50
N ASN A 140 12.88 9.16 -13.69
CA ASN A 140 13.23 10.27 -12.79
C ASN A 140 12.00 10.93 -12.17
N TRP A 141 10.81 10.43 -12.45
CA TRP A 141 9.59 10.76 -11.72
C TRP A 141 8.60 9.58 -11.74
N HIS A 142 7.73 9.51 -10.74
CA HIS A 142 6.58 8.60 -10.71
C HIS A 142 5.47 9.18 -9.83
N ILE A 143 4.24 8.70 -10.03
CA ILE A 143 3.08 9.04 -9.22
C ILE A 143 2.57 7.76 -8.57
N GLU A 144 2.34 7.82 -7.26
CA GLU A 144 1.72 6.77 -6.48
C GLU A 144 0.31 7.16 -6.02
N LYS A 145 -0.54 6.15 -5.89
CA LYS A 145 -1.79 6.21 -5.14
C LYS A 145 -2.01 4.87 -4.46
N ASP A 146 -2.34 4.91 -3.17
CA ASP A 146 -2.57 3.71 -2.35
C ASP A 146 -1.39 2.71 -2.40
N GLY A 147 -0.16 3.23 -2.38
CA GLY A 147 1.07 2.42 -2.42
C GLY A 147 1.36 1.75 -3.77
N GLN A 148 0.66 2.11 -4.84
CA GLN A 148 0.91 1.60 -6.19
C GLN A 148 1.33 2.70 -7.14
N ILE A 149 2.36 2.43 -7.94
CA ILE A 149 2.78 3.33 -9.03
C ILE A 149 1.75 3.29 -10.16
N ILE A 150 1.01 4.38 -10.32
CA ILE A 150 0.01 4.54 -11.39
C ILE A 150 0.62 5.12 -12.67
N ALA A 151 1.68 5.90 -12.55
CA ALA A 151 2.41 6.46 -13.67
C ALA A 151 3.89 6.65 -13.34
N LYS A 152 4.74 6.58 -14.36
CA LYS A 152 6.18 6.81 -14.24
C LYS A 152 6.74 7.31 -15.56
N GLY A 153 7.89 7.95 -15.50
CA GLY A 153 8.61 8.28 -16.72
C GLY A 153 10.00 8.83 -16.49
N SER A 154 10.69 8.97 -17.61
CA SER A 154 11.87 9.80 -17.73
C SER A 154 11.50 11.20 -18.23
N GLY A 155 12.43 12.14 -18.14
CA GLY A 155 12.29 13.46 -18.74
C GLY A 155 11.83 14.59 -17.81
N ALA A 156 11.71 14.37 -16.49
CA ALA A 156 11.44 15.48 -15.55
C ALA A 156 12.44 16.64 -15.74
N PHE A 157 13.72 16.35 -15.92
CA PHE A 157 14.74 17.39 -16.12
C PHE A 157 14.76 18.01 -17.53
N ALA A 158 14.07 17.41 -18.51
CA ALA A 158 14.06 17.94 -19.87
C ALA A 158 13.41 19.35 -19.94
N VAL A 159 12.60 19.72 -18.93
CA VAL A 159 11.99 21.05 -18.79
C VAL A 159 13.00 22.20 -18.75
N ASN A 160 14.24 21.94 -18.34
CA ASN A 160 15.28 22.97 -18.29
C ASN A 160 16.23 22.94 -19.51
N SER A 161 15.96 22.09 -20.50
CA SER A 161 16.70 22.05 -21.77
C SER A 161 16.08 22.97 -22.82
N TYR A 162 16.89 23.53 -23.70
CA TYR A 162 16.44 24.28 -24.87
C TYR A 162 17.34 23.96 -26.07
N ASP A 163 16.79 24.17 -27.27
CA ASP A 163 17.53 24.09 -28.51
C ASP A 163 18.03 25.48 -28.88
N TRP A 164 19.36 25.64 -28.90
CA TRP A 164 20.01 26.90 -29.21
C TRP A 164 20.05 27.20 -30.72
N GLN A 165 19.82 26.21 -31.58
CA GLN A 165 19.76 26.39 -33.03
C GLN A 165 18.39 26.87 -33.50
N ASN A 166 17.37 26.70 -32.67
CA ASN A 166 16.04 27.19 -32.94
C ASN A 166 15.93 28.66 -32.53
N GLU A 167 16.06 29.55 -33.51
CA GLU A 167 15.94 31.01 -33.33
C GLU A 167 14.49 31.52 -33.33
N GLU A 168 13.50 30.65 -33.62
CA GLU A 168 12.08 31.05 -33.66
C GLU A 168 11.53 31.34 -32.25
N LYS A 169 12.09 30.71 -31.22
CA LYS A 169 11.64 30.82 -29.83
C LYS A 169 12.81 31.01 -28.89
N THR A 170 12.63 31.91 -27.92
CA THR A 170 13.63 32.15 -26.88
C THR A 170 13.83 30.91 -26.01
N ALA A 171 15.00 30.80 -25.38
CA ALA A 171 15.30 29.70 -24.45
C ALA A 171 14.28 29.61 -23.29
N ALA A 172 13.74 30.75 -22.83
CA ALA A 172 12.74 30.81 -21.79
C ALA A 172 11.40 30.22 -22.25
N GLU A 173 10.93 30.59 -23.45
CA GLU A 173 9.69 30.06 -24.05
C GLU A 173 9.79 28.56 -24.31
N GLN A 174 10.92 28.08 -24.85
CA GLN A 174 11.10 26.64 -25.06
C GLN A 174 11.05 25.84 -23.74
N LYS A 175 11.62 26.39 -22.66
CA LYS A 175 11.60 25.77 -21.33
C LYS A 175 10.19 25.81 -20.72
N SER A 176 9.46 26.91 -20.85
CA SER A 176 8.10 27.03 -20.34
C SER A 176 7.14 26.07 -21.06
N GLU A 177 7.26 25.91 -22.39
CA GLU A 177 6.46 24.94 -23.15
C GLU A 177 6.72 23.49 -22.70
N LYS A 178 7.99 23.14 -22.45
CA LYS A 178 8.34 21.79 -21.95
C LYS A 178 7.83 21.58 -20.53
N LEU A 179 7.90 22.61 -19.68
CA LEU A 179 7.36 22.58 -18.32
C LEU A 179 5.83 22.38 -18.35
N GLU A 180 5.12 23.17 -19.15
CA GLU A 180 3.66 23.05 -19.28
C GLU A 180 3.25 21.66 -19.79
N LYS A 181 3.92 21.14 -20.82
CA LYS A 181 3.70 19.76 -21.31
C LYS A 181 3.92 18.71 -20.23
N PHE A 182 4.94 18.89 -19.39
CA PHE A 182 5.21 18.00 -18.27
C PHE A 182 4.10 18.06 -17.22
N ILE A 183 3.67 19.26 -16.80
CA ILE A 183 2.60 19.44 -15.82
C ILE A 183 1.26 18.92 -16.34
N VAL A 184 0.91 19.19 -17.60
CA VAL A 184 -0.30 18.63 -18.25
C VAL A 184 -0.26 17.11 -18.24
N LYS A 185 0.90 16.50 -18.46
CA LYS A 185 1.07 15.04 -18.37
C LYS A 185 0.80 14.52 -16.95
N ILE A 186 1.27 15.22 -15.92
CA ILE A 186 1.01 14.86 -14.51
C ILE A 186 -0.48 14.98 -14.19
N GLU A 187 -1.10 16.12 -14.51
CA GLU A 187 -2.54 16.35 -14.24
C GLU A 187 -3.44 15.37 -15.00
N LYS A 188 -3.06 15.00 -16.23
CA LYS A 188 -3.79 13.97 -16.99
C LYS A 188 -3.78 12.60 -16.30
N VAL A 189 -2.67 12.23 -15.65
CA VAL A 189 -2.63 10.98 -14.87
C VAL A 189 -3.66 11.01 -13.76
N LEU A 190 -3.82 12.15 -13.06
CA LEU A 190 -4.83 12.29 -12.01
C LEU A 190 -6.25 12.12 -12.57
N SER A 191 -6.56 12.75 -13.72
CA SER A 191 -7.90 12.62 -14.34
C SER A 191 -8.19 11.22 -14.89
N ASP A 192 -7.18 10.53 -15.41
CA ASP A 192 -7.35 9.19 -16.00
C ASP A 192 -7.44 8.10 -14.92
N SER A 193 -6.79 8.31 -13.77
CA SER A 193 -6.73 7.37 -12.66
C SER A 193 -7.80 7.58 -11.59
N ASP A 194 -8.54 8.69 -11.64
CA ASP A 194 -9.69 8.86 -10.78
C ASP A 194 -10.79 7.85 -11.18
N ALA A 195 -11.21 7.03 -10.20
CA ALA A 195 -11.97 5.81 -10.46
C ALA A 195 -13.42 6.06 -10.89
N LEU A 196 -13.88 7.31 -10.85
CA LEU A 196 -15.26 7.71 -11.06
C LEU A 196 -15.31 8.87 -12.07
N GLN A 197 -15.45 8.54 -13.35
CA GLN A 197 -15.77 9.56 -14.35
C GLN A 197 -17.29 9.79 -14.35
N ALA A 198 -17.69 11.02 -14.06
CA ALA A 198 -19.08 11.45 -14.17
C ALA A 198 -19.44 11.64 -15.65
N GLU A 199 -20.29 10.78 -16.18
CA GLU A 199 -20.81 10.89 -17.55
C GLU A 199 -22.29 11.25 -17.52
N VAL A 200 -22.68 12.33 -18.19
CA VAL A 200 -24.08 12.75 -18.30
C VAL A 200 -24.72 11.96 -19.44
N ILE A 201 -25.53 10.95 -19.12
CA ILE A 201 -26.24 10.13 -20.09
C ILE A 201 -27.67 10.68 -20.24
N LYS A 202 -28.07 10.93 -21.49
CA LYS A 202 -29.45 11.28 -21.84
C LYS A 202 -30.29 10.02 -21.88
N VAL A 203 -31.07 9.77 -20.83
CA VAL A 203 -31.97 8.61 -20.75
C VAL A 203 -33.33 8.99 -21.33
N ALA A 204 -33.76 8.28 -22.37
CA ALA A 204 -35.09 8.42 -22.95
C ALA A 204 -36.14 7.87 -21.98
N LYS A 205 -37.06 8.73 -21.54
CA LYS A 205 -38.21 8.38 -20.71
C LYS A 205 -39.47 8.57 -21.55
N LYS A 206 -40.21 7.48 -21.79
CA LYS A 206 -41.55 7.55 -22.39
C LYS A 206 -42.53 8.11 -21.37
N VAL A 207 -43.19 9.22 -21.67
CA VAL A 207 -44.20 9.85 -20.82
C VAL A 207 -45.47 10.04 -21.64
N THR A 208 -46.59 9.53 -21.14
CA THR A 208 -47.92 9.81 -21.70
C THR A 208 -48.31 11.25 -21.39
N ARG A 209 -48.66 12.03 -22.42
CA ARG A 209 -49.12 13.43 -22.26
C ARG A 209 -50.37 13.70 -23.12
N PRO A 210 -51.26 14.62 -22.68
CA PRO A 210 -52.37 15.10 -23.49
C PRO A 210 -51.83 15.99 -24.63
N VAL A 211 -52.09 15.61 -25.88
CA VAL A 211 -51.79 16.38 -27.10
C VAL A 211 -53.10 16.87 -27.69
N GLU A 212 -53.20 18.18 -27.96
CA GLU A 212 -54.42 18.82 -28.48
C GLU A 212 -54.78 18.22 -29.85
N LYS A 213 -56.06 17.89 -30.07
CA LYS A 213 -56.52 17.37 -31.37
C LYS A 213 -56.47 18.47 -32.43
N ASP A 214 -56.21 18.07 -33.67
CA ASP A 214 -56.24 18.97 -34.81
C ASP A 214 -57.62 19.63 -34.98
N GLU A 215 -57.64 20.88 -35.45
CA GLU A 215 -58.84 21.73 -35.54
C GLU A 215 -60.00 21.10 -36.34
N LYS A 216 -59.72 20.15 -37.24
CA LYS A 216 -60.73 19.44 -38.04
C LYS A 216 -61.43 18.31 -37.28
N GLU A 217 -60.80 17.73 -36.26
CA GLU A 217 -61.38 16.68 -35.41
C GLU A 217 -61.91 17.22 -34.08
N ASN A 218 -61.53 18.44 -33.70
CA ASN A 218 -61.99 19.09 -32.48
C ASN A 218 -63.51 19.22 -32.39
N ASN A 219 -64.29 19.20 -33.47
CA ASN A 219 -65.74 19.37 -33.38
C ASN A 219 -66.53 18.16 -32.85
N ARG A 220 -65.86 17.03 -32.58
CA ARG A 220 -66.51 15.80 -32.10
C ARG A 220 -65.78 15.23 -30.88
N ILE A 221 -66.56 14.99 -29.83
CA ILE A 221 -66.09 14.36 -28.59
C ILE A 221 -66.44 12.87 -28.66
N TYR A 222 -65.43 12.01 -28.53
CA TYR A 222 -65.57 10.56 -28.46
C TYR A 222 -65.24 10.03 -27.05
N GLU A 223 -65.64 8.79 -26.77
CA GLU A 223 -65.26 8.11 -25.54
C GLU A 223 -63.75 7.91 -25.47
N GLY A 224 -63.14 8.23 -24.33
CA GLY A 224 -61.69 8.21 -24.15
C GLY A 224 -60.98 9.53 -24.47
N ASP A 225 -61.65 10.50 -25.07
CA ASP A 225 -61.08 11.84 -25.29
C ASP A 225 -60.81 12.57 -23.97
N ILE A 226 -59.82 13.46 -23.98
CA ILE A 226 -59.49 14.30 -22.83
C ILE A 226 -60.01 15.71 -23.07
N LEU A 227 -60.76 16.24 -22.10
CA LEU A 227 -61.18 17.62 -22.07
C LEU A 227 -60.24 18.43 -21.18
N SER A 228 -60.03 19.70 -21.54
CA SER A 228 -59.54 20.73 -20.64
C SER A 228 -60.52 21.90 -20.65
N PHE A 229 -60.84 22.45 -19.48
CA PHE A 229 -61.72 23.60 -19.32
C PHE A 229 -60.86 24.81 -18.93
N SER A 230 -61.03 25.95 -19.59
CA SER A 230 -60.22 27.15 -19.35
C SER A 230 -60.29 27.67 -17.91
N TYR A 231 -61.38 27.38 -17.21
CA TYR A 231 -61.62 27.76 -15.81
C TYR A 231 -61.10 26.74 -14.78
N HIS A 232 -60.52 25.62 -15.23
CA HIS A 232 -59.99 24.58 -14.35
C HIS A 232 -58.65 24.03 -14.87
N GLY A 233 -57.60 24.05 -14.05
CA GLY A 233 -56.26 23.57 -14.41
C GLY A 233 -56.07 22.05 -14.38
N HIS A 234 -57.10 21.27 -14.72
CA HIS A 234 -57.04 19.80 -14.73
C HIS A 234 -57.37 19.24 -16.12
N TYR A 235 -57.29 17.93 -16.26
CA TYR A 235 -57.77 17.23 -17.45
C TYR A 235 -58.89 16.27 -17.03
N TRP A 236 -59.87 16.07 -17.90
CA TRP A 236 -60.99 15.15 -17.66
C TRP A 236 -61.09 14.17 -18.81
N ILE A 237 -61.28 12.89 -18.50
CA ILE A 237 -61.48 11.87 -19.53
C ILE A 237 -62.98 11.64 -19.76
N VAL A 238 -63.38 11.59 -21.02
CA VAL A 238 -64.75 11.27 -21.43
C VAL A 238 -64.99 9.79 -21.17
N ASN A 239 -65.95 9.51 -20.30
CA ASN A 239 -66.30 8.15 -19.90
C ASN A 239 -67.32 7.55 -20.85
N LYS A 240 -68.41 8.29 -21.10
CA LYS A 240 -69.50 7.81 -21.97
C LYS A 240 -70.20 8.96 -22.69
N VAL A 241 -70.56 8.73 -23.95
CA VAL A 241 -71.44 9.60 -24.74
C VAL A 241 -72.74 8.85 -25.01
N TYR A 242 -73.88 9.37 -24.57
CA TYR A 242 -75.16 8.67 -24.69
C TYR A 242 -76.32 9.64 -24.90
N THR A 243 -77.40 9.14 -25.48
CA THR A 243 -78.60 9.92 -25.79
C THR A 243 -79.69 9.67 -24.75
N VAL A 244 -80.31 10.74 -24.25
CA VAL A 244 -81.48 10.67 -23.35
C VAL A 244 -82.56 11.58 -23.93
N GLY A 245 -83.64 10.98 -24.43
CA GLY A 245 -84.66 11.72 -25.19
C GLY A 245 -84.06 12.25 -26.50
N GLU A 246 -84.21 13.55 -26.75
CA GLU A 246 -83.65 14.23 -27.93
C GLU A 246 -82.22 14.79 -27.70
N GLN A 247 -81.71 14.72 -26.46
CA GLN A 247 -80.43 15.34 -26.10
C GLN A 247 -79.29 14.32 -26.00
N VAL A 248 -78.15 14.62 -26.64
CA VAL A 248 -76.90 13.90 -26.45
C VAL A 248 -76.18 14.45 -25.22
N ARG A 249 -75.74 13.56 -24.33
CA ARG A 249 -75.05 13.90 -23.09
C ARG A 249 -73.68 13.24 -23.04
N VAL A 250 -72.73 13.96 -22.45
CA VAL A 250 -71.36 13.50 -22.23
C VAL A 250 -71.13 13.39 -20.73
N THR A 251 -70.60 12.26 -20.30
CA THR A 251 -70.09 12.10 -18.94
C THR A 251 -68.57 12.04 -18.95
N TYR A 252 -67.95 12.73 -18.00
CA TYR A 252 -66.50 12.81 -17.88
C TYR A 252 -66.07 12.80 -16.42
N GLU A 253 -64.86 12.34 -16.18
CA GLU A 253 -64.28 12.18 -14.84
C GLU A 253 -62.86 12.77 -14.80
N LEU A 254 -62.43 13.20 -13.61
CA LEU A 254 -61.13 13.83 -13.43
C LEU A 254 -59.98 12.86 -13.72
N LEU A 255 -59.08 13.26 -14.63
CA LEU A 255 -57.88 12.51 -14.96
C LEU A 255 -56.76 12.76 -13.93
N GLY A 256 -55.85 11.80 -13.78
CA GLY A 256 -54.62 11.94 -13.01
C GLY A 256 -53.76 13.11 -13.50
N SER A 257 -52.94 13.68 -12.61
CA SER A 257 -51.93 14.68 -12.99
C SER A 257 -50.74 14.04 -13.71
N GLU A 258 -49.90 14.86 -14.34
CA GLU A 258 -48.63 14.43 -14.94
C GLU A 258 -47.77 13.56 -14.02
N LYS A 259 -47.67 13.91 -12.72
CA LYS A 259 -46.91 13.13 -11.71
C LYS A 259 -47.35 11.66 -11.60
N ARG A 260 -48.57 11.33 -12.03
CA ARG A 260 -49.17 9.98 -12.00
C ARG A 260 -49.39 9.41 -13.41
N GLY A 261 -48.79 10.01 -14.45
CA GLY A 261 -48.89 9.53 -15.83
C GLY A 261 -50.27 9.64 -16.46
N TYR A 262 -51.10 10.61 -16.02
CA TYR A 262 -52.46 10.82 -16.54
C TYR A 262 -53.34 9.56 -16.49
N GLN A 263 -53.20 8.74 -15.44
CA GLN A 263 -54.02 7.56 -15.22
C GLN A 263 -55.40 7.94 -14.64
N ARG A 264 -56.42 7.10 -14.89
CA ARG A 264 -57.74 7.26 -14.26
C ARG A 264 -57.63 7.09 -12.74
N LYS A 265 -58.32 7.94 -12.00
CA LYS A 265 -58.37 7.86 -10.53
C LYS A 265 -59.49 6.93 -10.10
N ASN A 266 -59.21 6.09 -9.10
CA ASN A 266 -60.23 5.23 -8.49
C ASN A 266 -61.27 6.09 -7.75
N ASN A 267 -62.55 5.72 -7.87
CA ASN A 267 -63.69 6.35 -7.19
C ASN A 267 -63.84 7.87 -7.46
N THR A 268 -63.71 8.28 -8.71
CA THR A 268 -63.78 9.69 -9.11
C THR A 268 -65.22 10.16 -9.31
N LYS A 269 -65.53 11.39 -8.85
CA LYS A 269 -66.81 12.04 -9.14
C LYS A 269 -66.99 12.17 -10.66
N ARG A 270 -68.14 11.73 -11.15
CA ARG A 270 -68.53 11.86 -12.55
C ARG A 270 -69.35 13.12 -12.73
N TYR A 271 -69.03 13.87 -13.77
CA TYR A 271 -69.77 15.05 -14.18
C TYR A 271 -70.50 14.73 -15.48
N TYR A 272 -71.61 15.43 -15.70
CA TYR A 272 -72.41 15.28 -16.91
C TYR A 272 -72.74 16.65 -17.48
N GLN A 273 -72.68 16.78 -18.80
CA GLN A 273 -73.11 17.97 -19.51
C GLN A 273 -73.77 17.60 -20.85
N PRO A 274 -74.75 18.40 -21.33
CA PRO A 274 -75.26 18.28 -22.69
C PRO A 274 -74.15 18.54 -23.72
N MET A 275 -74.12 17.75 -24.79
CA MET A 275 -73.13 17.88 -25.88
C MET A 275 -73.18 19.25 -26.54
N GLU A 276 -74.38 19.80 -26.76
CA GLU A 276 -74.58 21.13 -27.38
C GLU A 276 -73.88 22.23 -26.57
N ARG A 277 -73.91 22.14 -25.24
CA ARG A 277 -73.24 23.08 -24.36
C ARG A 277 -71.72 22.96 -24.49
N LEU A 278 -71.19 21.74 -24.49
CA LEU A 278 -69.76 21.51 -24.67
C LEU A 278 -69.30 22.03 -26.03
N GLN A 279 -70.03 21.74 -27.11
CA GLN A 279 -69.70 22.25 -28.45
C GLN A 279 -69.70 23.78 -28.51
N LYS A 280 -70.66 24.44 -27.86
CA LYS A 280 -70.67 25.90 -27.74
C LYS A 280 -69.45 26.41 -26.95
N GLU A 281 -69.14 25.79 -25.81
CA GLU A 281 -67.96 26.16 -25.02
C GLU A 281 -66.64 25.90 -25.76
N MET A 282 -66.61 24.93 -26.69
CA MET A 282 -65.46 24.68 -27.56
C MET A 282 -65.31 25.75 -28.64
N GLN A 283 -66.40 26.19 -29.26
CA GLN A 283 -66.40 27.31 -30.22
C GLN A 283 -65.98 28.62 -29.56
N GLU A 284 -66.36 28.83 -28.29
CA GLU A 284 -65.93 29.97 -27.48
C GLU A 284 -64.47 29.83 -26.96
N GLY A 285 -63.79 28.71 -27.25
CA GLY A 285 -62.42 28.44 -26.80
C GLY A 285 -62.28 28.14 -25.30
N LYS A 286 -63.40 27.91 -24.59
CA LYS A 286 -63.42 27.56 -23.16
C LYS A 286 -63.14 26.08 -22.92
N VAL A 287 -63.34 25.23 -23.92
CA VAL A 287 -63.07 23.79 -23.85
C VAL A 287 -62.13 23.39 -24.98
N LYS A 288 -61.11 22.62 -24.63
CA LYS A 288 -60.15 22.03 -25.57
C LYS A 288 -60.15 20.51 -25.47
N VAL A 289 -59.99 19.83 -26.59
CA VAL A 289 -59.96 18.36 -26.66
C VAL A 289 -58.54 17.87 -26.95
N TYR A 290 -58.11 16.86 -26.19
CA TYR A 290 -56.78 16.27 -26.24
C TYR A 290 -56.89 14.75 -26.39
N THR A 291 -55.81 14.13 -26.87
CA THR A 291 -55.59 12.68 -26.88
C THR A 291 -54.33 12.34 -26.10
N LEU A 292 -54.30 11.19 -25.42
CA LEU A 292 -53.06 10.72 -24.79
C LEU A 292 -52.14 10.16 -25.86
N GLN A 293 -50.96 10.75 -26.00
CA GLN A 293 -49.89 10.22 -26.84
C GLN A 293 -48.66 9.93 -25.99
N GLU A 294 -47.92 8.88 -26.35
CA GLU A 294 -46.63 8.58 -25.75
C GLU A 294 -45.56 9.49 -26.36
N VAL A 295 -45.06 10.46 -25.57
CA VAL A 295 -43.99 11.36 -25.98
C VAL A 295 -42.68 10.90 -25.33
N THR A 296 -41.59 10.86 -26.10
CA THR A 296 -40.27 10.49 -25.58
C THR A 296 -39.53 11.74 -25.13
N GLU A 297 -39.23 11.85 -23.84
CA GLU A 297 -38.47 12.95 -23.27
C GLU A 297 -37.08 12.48 -22.85
N PHE A 298 -36.06 13.31 -23.04
CA PHE A 298 -34.70 13.01 -22.63
C PHE A 298 -34.42 13.68 -21.29
N THR A 299 -34.16 12.88 -20.25
CA THR A 299 -33.70 13.39 -18.95
C THR A 299 -32.22 13.14 -18.79
N GLU A 300 -31.46 14.16 -18.41
CA GLU A 300 -30.04 14.06 -18.12
C GLU A 300 -29.83 13.40 -16.76
N LYS A 301 -29.12 12.27 -16.72
CA LYS A 301 -28.68 11.62 -15.48
C LYS A 301 -27.17 11.53 -15.47
N THR A 302 -26.56 11.98 -14.39
CA THR A 302 -25.13 11.78 -14.12
C THR A 302 -24.93 10.34 -13.67
N VAL A 303 -24.23 9.54 -14.46
CA VAL A 303 -23.86 8.15 -14.15
C VAL A 303 -22.35 8.10 -13.96
N PHE A 304 -21.90 7.50 -12.86
CA PHE A 304 -20.48 7.29 -12.60
C PHE A 304 -20.07 5.96 -13.21
N LYS A 305 -19.19 5.99 -14.22
CA LYS A 305 -18.59 4.76 -14.77
C LYS A 305 -17.25 4.52 -14.07
N LYS A 306 -17.06 3.28 -13.60
CA LYS A 306 -15.75 2.80 -13.15
C LYS A 306 -14.84 2.69 -14.36
N THR A 307 -13.75 3.45 -14.37
CA THR A 307 -12.70 3.29 -15.38
C THR A 307 -12.05 1.92 -15.20
N LYS A 308 -11.87 1.17 -16.30
CA LYS A 308 -11.15 -0.11 -16.26
C LYS A 308 -9.70 0.19 -15.85
N ARG A 309 -9.36 -0.09 -14.59
CA ARG A 309 -7.99 -0.01 -14.09
C ARG A 309 -7.16 -1.02 -14.87
N THR A 310 -6.34 -0.55 -15.81
CA THR A 310 -5.38 -1.39 -16.52
C THR A 310 -4.24 -1.75 -15.57
N GLN A 311 -4.48 -2.71 -14.68
CA GLN A 311 -3.45 -3.24 -13.81
C GLN A 311 -2.48 -4.08 -14.66
N LYS A 312 -1.28 -3.55 -14.91
CA LYS A 312 -0.12 -4.42 -15.11
C LYS A 312 0.42 -4.73 -13.72
N VAL A 313 -0.06 -5.83 -13.16
CA VAL A 313 0.42 -6.36 -11.88
C VAL A 313 1.92 -6.67 -12.02
N SER A 314 2.74 -5.97 -11.24
CA SER A 314 4.03 -6.48 -10.79
C SER A 314 3.85 -6.92 -9.34
N ASP A 315 4.21 -8.16 -9.07
CA ASP A 315 4.03 -8.92 -7.82
C ASP A 315 4.10 -8.11 -6.53
N SER A 316 3.01 -8.10 -5.75
CA SER A 316 2.97 -7.91 -4.28
C SER A 316 1.58 -8.28 -3.73
N PRO A 317 1.48 -8.83 -2.51
CA PRO A 317 0.33 -9.61 -2.03
C PRO A 317 -0.87 -8.73 -1.61
N GLN A 318 -2.08 -9.22 -1.88
CA GLN A 318 -3.35 -8.58 -1.54
C GLN A 318 -3.71 -8.78 -0.06
N ILE A 319 -4.18 -7.69 0.56
CA ILE A 319 -4.87 -7.68 1.86
C ILE A 319 -6.37 -7.80 1.56
N GLU A 320 -7.02 -8.84 2.08
CA GLU A 320 -8.46 -9.01 1.99
C GLU A 320 -9.18 -8.20 3.08
N THR A 321 -10.23 -7.49 2.67
CA THR A 321 -11.25 -6.96 3.59
C THR A 321 -12.60 -7.48 3.10
N SER A 322 -13.31 -8.02 4.08
CA SER A 322 -14.50 -8.86 4.03
C SER A 322 -15.74 -8.22 3.44
N LYS A 323 -16.57 -9.06 2.79
CA LYS A 323 -18.01 -8.85 2.66
C LYS A 323 -18.74 -10.21 2.63
N GLU A 324 -19.60 -10.43 3.62
CA GLU A 324 -20.62 -11.50 3.78
C GLU A 324 -21.44 -11.70 2.49
N GLU A 325 -21.52 -12.91 1.92
CA GLU A 325 -22.46 -14.05 2.19
C GLU A 325 -23.95 -13.70 1.95
N GLU A 326 -24.74 -14.43 1.16
CA GLU A 326 -25.02 -15.89 1.13
C GLU A 326 -25.95 -16.21 -0.11
N PRO A 327 -26.47 -17.45 -0.36
CA PRO A 327 -25.81 -18.70 -0.78
C PRO A 327 -26.40 -19.29 -2.10
N GLU A 328 -25.65 -20.16 -2.79
CA GLU A 328 -26.22 -21.41 -3.33
C GLU A 328 -25.11 -22.43 -3.65
N THR A 329 -25.24 -23.58 -2.98
CA THR A 329 -24.56 -24.87 -3.08
C THR A 329 -24.45 -25.44 -4.49
N VAL A 330 -23.30 -26.02 -4.90
CA VAL A 330 -23.13 -27.48 -5.17
C VAL A 330 -21.63 -27.87 -5.21
N GLU A 331 -21.33 -28.93 -4.45
CA GLU A 331 -20.30 -29.98 -4.59
C GLU A 331 -18.79 -29.68 -4.65
N ALA A 332 -18.13 -30.31 -3.66
CA ALA A 332 -16.73 -30.23 -3.32
C ALA A 332 -15.90 -31.31 -4.02
N GLU A 333 -14.74 -30.93 -4.54
CA GLU A 333 -13.62 -31.83 -4.81
C GLU A 333 -12.41 -31.26 -4.05
N GLN A 334 -12.03 -31.94 -2.96
CA GLN A 334 -10.91 -31.53 -2.12
C GLN A 334 -9.59 -31.93 -2.79
N VAL A 335 -8.73 -30.95 -3.06
CA VAL A 335 -7.30 -31.17 -3.28
C VAL A 335 -6.56 -30.41 -2.20
N SER A 336 -6.00 -31.17 -1.26
CA SER A 336 -5.12 -30.73 -0.18
C SER A 336 -3.84 -30.11 -0.75
N GLU A 337 -3.59 -28.83 -0.47
CA GLU A 337 -2.28 -28.21 -0.67
C GLU A 337 -1.31 -28.67 0.44
N GLU A 338 -0.62 -29.79 0.20
CA GLU A 338 0.58 -30.12 0.96
C GLU A 338 1.76 -29.29 0.44
N THR A 339 2.24 -28.37 1.28
CA THR A 339 3.50 -27.65 1.06
C THR A 339 4.68 -28.62 1.14
N THR A 340 5.09 -29.17 0.00
CA THR A 340 6.25 -30.07 -0.07
C THR A 340 7.56 -29.28 -0.20
N ASN A 341 8.39 -29.30 0.86
CA ASN A 341 9.76 -28.79 0.84
C ASN A 341 10.63 -29.66 -0.08
N LYS A 342 10.87 -29.21 -1.31
CA LYS A 342 11.68 -29.96 -2.29
C LYS A 342 12.89 -29.14 -2.75
N ALA A 343 14.08 -29.71 -2.59
CA ALA A 343 15.33 -29.19 -3.15
C ALA A 343 15.86 -30.10 -4.26
N THR A 344 16.50 -29.49 -5.27
CA THR A 344 17.09 -30.20 -6.41
C THR A 344 18.52 -29.72 -6.66
N LEU A 345 19.43 -30.68 -6.87
CA LEU A 345 20.83 -30.44 -7.25
C LEU A 345 21.01 -30.73 -8.74
N LYS A 346 21.64 -29.81 -9.48
CA LYS A 346 21.97 -29.94 -10.89
C LYS A 346 23.44 -29.64 -11.15
N ILE A 347 24.09 -30.49 -11.95
CA ILE A 347 25.45 -30.27 -12.43
C ILE A 347 25.40 -29.58 -13.79
N ASN A 348 25.95 -28.37 -13.88
CA ASN A 348 26.05 -27.62 -15.13
C ASN A 348 27.39 -27.90 -15.82
N THR A 349 27.39 -28.86 -16.74
CA THR A 349 28.58 -29.30 -17.49
C THR A 349 29.21 -28.21 -18.36
N LYS A 350 28.43 -27.23 -18.84
CA LYS A 350 28.94 -26.12 -19.68
C LYS A 350 29.72 -25.07 -18.90
N LYS A 351 29.42 -24.90 -17.61
CA LYS A 351 30.02 -23.87 -16.75
C LYS A 351 30.87 -24.45 -15.61
N ASN A 352 31.06 -25.78 -15.60
CA ASN A 352 31.70 -26.53 -14.52
C ASN A 352 31.23 -26.11 -13.12
N GLY A 353 29.91 -26.00 -12.96
CA GLY A 353 29.27 -25.47 -11.75
C GLY A 353 28.19 -26.40 -11.20
N LEU A 354 27.99 -26.34 -9.89
CA LEU A 354 26.89 -26.97 -9.17
C LEU A 354 25.80 -25.93 -8.96
N GLU A 355 24.54 -26.30 -9.20
CA GLU A 355 23.35 -25.45 -9.01
C GLU A 355 22.37 -26.15 -8.05
N VAL A 356 21.99 -25.49 -6.95
CA VAL A 356 20.99 -25.95 -5.99
C VAL A 356 19.76 -25.05 -6.11
N LYS A 357 18.58 -25.66 -6.28
CA LYS A 357 17.30 -24.96 -6.39
C LYS A 357 16.33 -25.48 -5.34
N PHE A 358 15.68 -24.55 -4.63
CA PHE A 358 14.61 -24.82 -3.68
C PHE A 358 13.26 -24.47 -4.31
N ALA A 359 12.23 -25.29 -4.03
CA ALA A 359 10.86 -25.02 -4.47
C ALA A 359 10.26 -23.79 -3.76
N THR A 360 10.57 -23.63 -2.48
CA THR A 360 10.16 -22.51 -1.61
C THR A 360 11.41 -21.84 -1.02
N LYS A 361 11.25 -20.63 -0.46
CA LYS A 361 12.38 -19.93 0.18
C LYS A 361 12.83 -20.75 1.42
N PRO A 362 14.07 -21.26 1.45
CA PRO A 362 14.55 -22.03 2.60
C PRO A 362 14.74 -21.10 3.82
N SER A 363 14.74 -21.68 5.03
CA SER A 363 14.96 -20.93 6.27
C SER A 363 16.35 -20.26 6.31
N ASP A 364 16.50 -19.20 7.12
CA ASP A 364 17.74 -18.42 7.21
C ASP A 364 18.96 -19.25 7.66
N ASN A 365 18.72 -20.35 8.39
CA ASN A 365 19.75 -21.33 8.78
C ASN A 365 20.32 -22.06 7.57
N ILE A 366 19.46 -22.53 6.66
CA ILE A 366 19.86 -23.23 5.43
C ILE A 366 20.55 -22.26 4.47
N ILE A 367 20.06 -21.02 4.38
CA ILE A 367 20.71 -19.97 3.59
C ILE A 367 22.13 -19.70 4.10
N SER A 368 22.32 -19.67 5.41
CA SER A 368 23.64 -19.46 6.04
C SER A 368 24.58 -20.65 5.80
N ALA A 369 24.08 -21.89 5.88
CA ALA A 369 24.85 -23.10 5.57
C ALA A 369 25.28 -23.15 4.10
N ILE A 370 24.40 -22.79 3.16
CA ILE A 370 24.74 -22.78 1.72
C ILE A 370 25.80 -21.71 1.41
N LYS A 371 25.72 -20.54 2.07
CA LYS A 371 26.73 -19.49 1.95
C LYS A 371 28.08 -19.92 2.53
N SER A 372 28.12 -20.63 3.67
CA SER A 372 29.37 -21.11 4.26
C SER A 372 30.05 -22.19 3.41
N LEU A 373 29.26 -23.00 2.68
CA LEU A 373 29.74 -23.94 1.67
C LEU A 373 30.30 -23.27 0.40
N GLY A 374 30.21 -21.93 0.31
CA GLY A 374 30.75 -21.14 -0.79
C GLY A 374 29.82 -21.00 -2.00
N PHE A 375 28.53 -21.32 -1.86
CA PHE A 375 27.53 -21.08 -2.89
C PHE A 375 27.09 -19.62 -2.92
N LYS A 376 26.88 -19.09 -4.12
CA LYS A 376 26.44 -17.72 -4.37
C LYS A 376 25.02 -17.73 -4.94
N TRP A 377 24.20 -16.78 -4.52
CA TRP A 377 22.86 -16.62 -5.06
C TRP A 377 22.87 -15.98 -6.45
N SER A 378 22.14 -16.56 -7.40
CA SER A 378 21.87 -15.98 -8.72
C SER A 378 20.42 -15.52 -8.78
N SER A 379 20.19 -14.21 -8.67
CA SER A 379 18.84 -13.62 -8.75
C SER A 379 18.17 -13.84 -10.11
N ARG A 380 18.95 -13.91 -11.20
CA ARG A 380 18.44 -14.11 -12.57
C ARG A 380 17.83 -15.50 -12.80
N HIS A 381 18.36 -16.51 -12.11
CA HIS A 381 17.98 -17.91 -12.33
C HIS A 381 17.34 -18.54 -11.10
N ALA A 382 17.23 -17.80 -9.99
CA ALA A 382 16.73 -18.27 -8.70
C ALA A 382 17.40 -19.58 -8.24
N VAL A 383 18.73 -19.66 -8.38
CA VAL A 383 19.54 -20.82 -7.98
C VAL A 383 20.76 -20.38 -7.17
N TRP A 384 21.17 -21.25 -6.26
CA TRP A 384 22.46 -21.17 -5.58
C TRP A 384 23.50 -21.88 -6.41
N TRP A 385 24.64 -21.26 -6.68
CA TRP A 385 25.67 -21.85 -7.54
C TRP A 385 27.08 -21.79 -6.95
N ALA A 386 27.88 -22.82 -7.21
CA ALA A 386 29.29 -22.90 -6.85
C ALA A 386 30.12 -23.60 -7.93
N LYS A 387 31.45 -23.49 -7.89
CA LYS A 387 32.33 -24.29 -8.78
C LYS A 387 32.24 -25.77 -8.40
N ASN A 388 32.16 -26.64 -9.39
CA ASN A 388 32.11 -28.09 -9.20
C ASN A 388 33.46 -28.61 -8.66
N THR A 389 33.47 -29.00 -7.39
CA THR A 389 34.59 -29.67 -6.72
C THR A 389 34.04 -30.91 -6.00
N PRO A 390 34.82 -32.00 -5.86
CA PRO A 390 34.35 -33.24 -5.22
C PRO A 390 33.78 -33.00 -3.82
N GLU A 391 34.48 -32.21 -3.00
CA GLU A 391 34.06 -31.82 -1.65
C GLU A 391 32.72 -31.08 -1.64
N ARG A 392 32.48 -30.17 -2.59
CA ARG A 392 31.22 -29.41 -2.66
C ARG A 392 30.06 -30.22 -3.19
N LEU A 393 30.34 -31.20 -4.05
CA LEU A 393 29.33 -32.12 -4.56
C LEU A 393 28.79 -33.00 -3.43
N GLU A 394 29.68 -33.56 -2.59
CA GLU A 394 29.29 -34.35 -1.43
C GLU A 394 28.49 -33.53 -0.41
N LEU A 395 28.96 -32.31 -0.11
CA LEU A 395 28.28 -31.43 0.85
C LEU A 395 26.94 -30.93 0.32
N ALA A 396 26.83 -30.63 -0.97
CA ALA A 396 25.57 -30.21 -1.57
C ALA A 396 24.56 -31.36 -1.71
N SER A 397 25.02 -32.59 -1.99
CA SER A 397 24.16 -33.78 -1.96
C SER A 397 23.59 -33.99 -0.56
N ARG A 398 24.45 -34.05 0.47
CA ARG A 398 24.02 -34.22 1.87
C ARG A 398 23.04 -33.14 2.32
N LEU A 399 23.24 -31.89 1.88
CA LEU A 399 22.34 -30.79 2.21
C LEU A 399 20.97 -30.95 1.53
N VAL A 400 20.93 -31.36 0.27
CA VAL A 400 19.67 -31.62 -0.46
C VAL A 400 18.96 -32.85 0.11
N ASP A 401 19.71 -33.90 0.44
CA ASP A 401 19.20 -35.13 1.04
C ASP A 401 18.62 -34.85 2.42
N SER A 402 19.35 -34.12 3.27
CA SER A 402 18.86 -33.66 4.59
C SER A 402 17.66 -32.73 4.48
N PHE A 403 17.63 -31.85 3.48
CA PHE A 403 16.48 -30.95 3.27
C PHE A 403 15.23 -31.72 2.84
N ASN A 404 15.40 -32.73 1.99
CA ASN A 404 14.29 -33.57 1.53
C ASN A 404 13.89 -34.62 2.58
N SER A 405 14.77 -35.00 3.51
CA SER A 405 14.48 -35.97 4.59
C SER A 405 13.74 -35.36 5.79
N ILE A 406 13.59 -34.03 5.85
CA ILE A 406 12.84 -33.34 6.92
C ILE A 406 11.31 -33.59 6.82
N ILE A 407 10.86 -34.32 5.79
CA ILE A 407 9.46 -34.76 5.64
C ILE A 407 9.41 -36.26 5.35
N ILE A 408 9.78 -37.11 6.31
CA ILE A 408 9.27 -38.49 6.43
C ILE A 408 9.31 -38.86 7.92
N ASP A 409 8.29 -38.50 8.68
CA ASP A 409 7.92 -39.15 9.95
C ASP A 409 6.48 -38.76 10.31
N ALA A 410 5.55 -39.25 9.49
CA ALA A 410 4.14 -39.37 9.83
C ALA A 410 3.61 -40.58 9.07
N ASN A 411 4.16 -41.76 9.40
CA ASN A 411 3.58 -43.10 9.18
C ASN A 411 4.62 -44.16 9.61
N GLN A 412 4.79 -44.33 10.92
CA GLN A 412 5.08 -45.65 11.48
C GLN A 412 3.93 -45.98 12.43
N GLU A 413 3.04 -46.83 11.93
CA GLU A 413 2.19 -47.65 12.78
C GLU A 413 3.10 -48.54 13.61
N ASP A 414 3.16 -48.31 14.92
CA ASP A 414 3.62 -49.32 15.86
C ASP A 414 2.44 -49.67 16.75
N SER A 415 1.79 -50.76 16.39
CA SER A 415 0.90 -51.52 17.25
C SER A 415 1.75 -52.21 18.32
N LEU A 416 1.44 -52.01 19.60
CA LEU A 416 1.38 -53.08 20.61
C LEU A 416 0.88 -52.53 21.96
N GLU A 417 0.02 -53.33 22.57
CA GLU A 417 -0.88 -53.08 23.70
C GLU A 417 -0.21 -53.04 25.08
N SER A 418 -0.91 -52.42 26.04
CA SER A 418 -1.12 -52.77 27.48
C SER A 418 0.10 -53.11 28.36
N ASP A 419 0.27 -52.66 29.59
CA ASP A 419 -0.71 -52.50 30.67
C ASP A 419 -0.15 -51.66 31.84
N SER A 420 -1.09 -51.26 32.69
CA SER A 420 -1.02 -50.48 33.94
C SER A 420 0.05 -50.84 34.97
N GLU A 421 0.51 -49.85 35.77
CA GLU A 421 0.32 -49.85 37.24
C GLU A 421 0.63 -48.47 37.87
N SER A 422 -0.14 -48.17 38.92
CA SER A 422 -0.26 -46.94 39.71
C SER A 422 0.66 -46.91 40.92
N GLU A 423 1.18 -45.73 41.32
CA GLU A 423 0.95 -45.11 42.66
C GLU A 423 1.86 -43.87 42.92
N THR A 424 1.18 -42.78 43.31
CA THR A 424 1.52 -41.63 44.20
C THR A 424 2.96 -41.42 44.71
N MET A 425 3.54 -40.21 44.79
CA MET A 425 3.04 -39.03 45.52
C MET A 425 3.93 -37.78 45.29
N GLU A 426 3.28 -36.60 45.24
CA GLU A 426 3.69 -35.24 45.66
C GLU A 426 4.78 -34.36 44.97
N GLU A 427 4.28 -33.16 44.58
CA GLU A 427 4.81 -31.79 44.71
C GLU A 427 5.60 -31.06 43.59
N SER A 428 5.02 -29.89 43.24
CA SER A 428 5.62 -28.64 42.77
C SER A 428 5.51 -28.25 41.28
N MET A 429 5.49 -26.93 41.09
CA MET A 429 4.95 -26.16 39.97
C MET A 429 5.78 -26.14 38.68
N SER A 430 5.12 -25.63 37.62
CA SER A 430 5.62 -24.65 36.63
C SER A 430 6.12 -25.13 35.26
N ASN A 431 5.42 -24.60 34.26
CA ASN A 431 5.85 -24.12 32.94
C ASN A 431 6.17 -25.13 31.83
N ASN A 432 5.28 -25.08 30.83
CA ASN A 432 5.46 -25.54 29.48
C ASN A 432 6.37 -24.55 28.74
N ASP A 433 7.63 -24.90 28.52
CA ASP A 433 8.53 -24.19 27.60
C ASP A 433 9.10 -25.17 26.57
N ASN A 434 8.68 -24.97 25.32
CA ASN A 434 9.27 -25.55 24.12
C ASN A 434 10.76 -25.21 24.06
N ASN A 435 11.61 -26.23 24.17
CA ASN A 435 13.06 -26.08 24.18
C ASN A 435 13.62 -25.92 22.75
N VAL A 436 13.43 -24.73 22.17
CA VAL A 436 14.20 -24.26 21.02
C VAL A 436 15.16 -23.20 21.54
N ILE A 437 16.37 -23.62 21.89
CA ILE A 437 17.42 -22.68 22.30
C ILE A 437 17.92 -21.94 21.05
N SER A 438 17.42 -20.71 20.89
CA SER A 438 17.97 -19.71 19.96
C SER A 438 19.43 -19.40 20.32
N PHE A 439 20.32 -19.47 19.33
CA PHE A 439 21.76 -19.16 19.44
C PHE A 439 22.05 -17.77 20.04
N ASN A 440 21.10 -16.83 19.94
CA ASN A 440 21.26 -15.47 20.47
C ASN A 440 21.16 -15.40 22.01
N ASN A 441 20.56 -16.39 22.68
CA ASN A 441 20.43 -16.40 24.14
C ASN A 441 21.64 -17.02 24.87
N PHE A 442 22.67 -17.48 24.15
CA PHE A 442 23.88 -18.09 24.75
C PHE A 442 25.05 -17.11 24.92
N ILE A 443 25.05 -15.98 24.20
CA ILE A 443 26.22 -15.07 24.16
C ILE A 443 26.36 -14.20 25.43
N ASP A 444 25.29 -14.02 26.21
CA ASP A 444 25.33 -13.20 27.42
C ASP A 444 25.01 -14.00 28.68
N ARG A 445 26.03 -14.58 29.32
CA ARG A 445 26.29 -14.51 30.77
C ARG A 445 27.49 -15.38 31.20
N ARG A 446 28.32 -14.76 32.05
CA ARG A 446 29.46 -15.29 32.84
C ARG A 446 30.79 -15.56 32.11
N ALA A 447 31.63 -14.54 32.21
CA ALA A 447 33.05 -14.61 32.56
C ALA A 447 33.65 -16.02 32.75
N ASN A 448 34.36 -16.52 31.73
CA ASN A 448 35.75 -16.94 31.91
C ASN A 448 36.49 -17.02 30.57
N LYS A 449 37.77 -16.63 30.62
CA LYS A 449 38.68 -16.41 29.50
C LYS A 449 38.91 -17.69 28.65
N SER A 450 38.46 -17.68 27.40
CA SER A 450 39.30 -17.73 26.19
C SER A 450 38.37 -17.57 24.97
N LYS A 451 38.74 -16.74 23.99
CA LYS A 451 37.92 -16.56 22.78
C LYS A 451 38.01 -17.84 21.95
N LEU A 452 36.99 -18.68 22.01
CA LEU A 452 36.81 -19.79 21.08
C LEU A 452 36.70 -19.24 19.66
N THR A 453 37.40 -19.88 18.71
CA THR A 453 37.31 -19.50 17.30
C THR A 453 35.92 -19.86 16.73
N PRO A 454 35.50 -19.24 15.62
CA PRO A 454 34.24 -19.61 14.96
C PRO A 454 34.14 -21.11 14.62
N GLU A 455 35.27 -21.73 14.33
CA GLU A 455 35.37 -23.17 14.07
C GLU A 455 35.16 -24.00 15.35
N GLN A 456 35.71 -23.56 16.48
CA GLN A 456 35.49 -24.21 17.77
C GLN A 456 34.03 -24.05 18.26
N ASN A 457 33.38 -22.92 17.97
CA ASN A 457 31.95 -22.73 18.27
C ASN A 457 31.07 -23.70 17.46
N LEU A 458 31.43 -23.95 16.19
CA LEU A 458 30.73 -24.94 15.36
C LEU A 458 30.95 -26.37 15.89
N LYS A 459 32.18 -26.71 16.31
CA LYS A 459 32.49 -28.00 16.93
C LYS A 459 31.71 -28.21 18.23
N LEU A 460 31.60 -27.18 19.06
CA LEU A 460 30.84 -27.20 20.31
C LEU A 460 29.33 -27.40 20.08
N PHE A 461 28.78 -26.76 19.04
CA PHE A 461 27.40 -26.97 18.63
C PHE A 461 27.15 -28.43 18.19
N THR A 462 28.07 -29.02 17.43
CA THR A 462 27.95 -30.43 17.02
C THR A 462 28.06 -31.38 18.22
N ILE A 463 28.93 -31.11 19.19
CA ILE A 463 29.06 -31.89 20.42
C ILE A 463 27.76 -31.87 21.23
N THR A 464 27.13 -30.70 21.37
CA THR A 464 25.90 -30.50 22.17
C THR A 464 24.61 -30.98 21.49
N ASN A 465 24.66 -31.30 20.19
CA ASN A 465 23.58 -32.01 19.50
C ASN A 465 23.66 -33.53 19.66
N ILE A 466 24.82 -34.06 20.07
CA ILE A 466 25.07 -35.50 20.23
C ILE A 466 25.08 -35.90 21.71
N LEU A 467 25.60 -35.02 22.58
CA LEU A 467 25.59 -35.18 24.03
C LEU A 467 24.63 -34.16 24.64
N SER A 468 23.97 -34.53 25.74
CA SER A 468 23.17 -33.56 26.50
C SER A 468 24.07 -32.45 27.05
N LYS A 469 23.48 -31.27 27.29
CA LYS A 469 24.20 -30.08 27.75
C LYS A 469 25.03 -30.35 29.01
N GLU A 470 24.49 -31.09 29.96
CA GLU A 470 25.16 -31.45 31.22
C GLU A 470 26.38 -32.36 30.99
N GLN A 471 26.27 -33.34 30.07
CA GLN A 471 27.37 -34.23 29.71
C GLN A 471 28.49 -33.50 28.96
N ALA A 472 28.14 -32.56 28.08
CA ALA A 472 29.10 -31.73 27.37
C ALA A 472 29.86 -30.82 28.35
N ASP A 473 29.16 -30.16 29.28
CA ASP A 473 29.76 -29.28 30.28
C ASP A 473 30.65 -30.04 31.28
N GLU A 474 30.30 -31.27 31.67
CA GLU A 474 31.13 -32.15 32.52
C GLU A 474 32.44 -32.53 31.82
N LEU A 475 32.39 -32.89 30.53
CA LEU A 475 33.58 -33.29 29.78
C LEU A 475 34.49 -32.11 29.42
N LEU A 476 33.92 -30.93 29.19
CA LEU A 476 34.67 -29.70 28.90
C LEU A 476 35.47 -29.18 30.11
N GLN A 477 35.22 -29.68 31.31
CA GLN A 477 36.06 -29.40 32.48
C GLN A 477 37.44 -30.08 32.39
N HIS A 478 37.55 -31.15 31.59
CA HIS A 478 38.75 -32.00 31.54
C HIS A 478 39.35 -32.15 30.14
N LYS A 479 38.63 -31.80 29.06
CA LYS A 479 39.08 -31.93 27.66
C LYS A 479 38.78 -30.64 26.87
N THR A 480 39.62 -30.33 25.88
CA THR A 480 39.39 -29.18 25.00
C THR A 480 38.30 -29.46 23.96
N VAL A 481 37.69 -28.41 23.38
CA VAL A 481 36.63 -28.54 22.36
C VAL A 481 37.08 -29.35 21.15
N ASP A 482 38.34 -29.18 20.72
CA ASP A 482 38.88 -29.91 19.57
C ASP A 482 39.14 -31.40 19.88
N GLU A 483 39.50 -31.74 21.11
CA GLU A 483 39.67 -33.13 21.57
C GLU A 483 38.32 -33.84 21.73
N LEU A 484 37.33 -33.16 22.31
CA LEU A 484 35.97 -33.66 22.44
C LEU A 484 35.31 -33.88 21.09
N PHE A 485 35.53 -32.96 20.14
CA PHE A 485 34.99 -33.11 18.80
C PHE A 485 35.57 -34.33 18.08
N LYS A 486 36.86 -34.63 18.25
CA LYS A 486 37.46 -35.86 17.69
C LYS A 486 36.86 -37.14 18.28
N ILE A 487 36.52 -37.14 19.56
CA ILE A 487 35.90 -38.30 20.23
C ILE A 487 34.47 -38.54 19.71
N VAL A 488 33.74 -37.44 19.45
CA VAL A 488 32.33 -37.49 19.01
C VAL A 488 32.21 -37.67 17.48
N ALA A 489 33.21 -37.26 16.70
CA ALA A 489 33.21 -37.31 15.23
C ALA A 489 33.59 -38.68 14.62
N GLU A 490 34.00 -39.66 15.42
CA GLU A 490 34.17 -41.04 14.94
C GLU A 490 32.84 -41.81 15.04
N PRO A 491 32.24 -42.27 13.92
CA PRO A 491 30.87 -42.77 13.87
C PRO A 491 30.62 -44.09 14.62
N ALA A 492 31.65 -44.73 15.19
CA ALA A 492 31.55 -46.09 15.71
C ALA A 492 31.67 -46.25 17.23
N THR A 493 31.96 -45.22 18.05
CA THR A 493 32.18 -45.48 19.51
C THR A 493 31.81 -44.37 20.50
N ALA A 494 31.09 -43.30 20.13
CA ALA A 494 30.87 -42.18 21.06
C ALA A 494 30.05 -42.56 22.32
N ILE A 495 28.96 -43.32 22.17
CA ILE A 495 28.09 -43.73 23.29
C ILE A 495 28.73 -44.88 24.09
N ASP A 496 29.32 -45.87 23.40
CA ASP A 496 29.91 -47.06 24.05
C ASP A 496 31.23 -46.75 24.80
N LYS A 497 31.97 -45.73 24.36
CA LYS A 497 33.20 -45.25 25.02
C LYS A 497 32.90 -44.33 26.21
N TYR A 498 31.83 -43.53 26.15
CA TYR A 498 31.34 -42.74 27.29
C TYR A 498 30.93 -43.64 28.47
N HIS A 499 30.21 -44.73 28.20
CA HIS A 499 29.86 -45.70 29.24
C HIS A 499 31.08 -46.47 29.80
N LYS A 500 32.11 -46.75 28.98
CA LYS A 500 33.36 -47.38 29.47
C LYS A 500 34.28 -46.45 30.28
N GLU A 501 34.27 -45.15 30.00
CA GLU A 501 35.10 -44.16 30.74
C GLU A 501 34.44 -43.68 32.04
N ARG A 502 33.10 -43.70 32.15
CA ARG A 502 32.37 -43.30 33.38
C ARG A 502 32.43 -44.33 34.52
N TYR A 503 32.81 -45.57 34.23
CA TYR A 503 32.89 -46.69 35.19
C TYR A 503 34.32 -47.21 35.42
N LYS A 504 35.34 -46.40 35.11
CA LYS A 504 36.73 -46.58 35.57
C LYS A 504 37.11 -45.40 36.44
#